data_AF-A0A7D5BX15-F1
#
_entry.id   AF-A0A7D5BX15-F1
#
_cell.length_a   1.000
_cell.length_b   1.000
_cell.length_c   1.000
_cell.angle_alpha   90.00
_cell.angle_beta   90.00
_cell.angle_gamma   90.00
#
_symmetry.space_group_name_H-M   'P 1'
#
loop_
_entity.id
_entity.type
_entity.pdbx_description
1 polymer ?
#
loop_
_entity_poly.entity_id
_entity_poly.type
_entity_poly.pdbx_seq_one_letter_code
_entity_poly.pdbx_strand_id
1 'polypeptide(L)'
;MSSSSPDETRLRLRALLDAQFAVIIAVCLIAAAVGGGLVYTTHVDPGTETRQQTVSSFTVETAYNHSAEVTEPNSVFETGTVLDGRSTYFTRIAPELDVDVETSYAASSAANVDVQFDSVLVVRNVGEDGGTVYWSERETLASETVSGVEPGETAASSFALNSSAASATAAAIEEELGASPGETEIFVVTDVTVEGTINGESTSYARTVELGIDHGGDTYTVSDPGVQSDTSERTETVTVERSYGPLRSIGGPMLLVLGLLGGGALAYVRRKRDLALTPAERDYLSYSDDRSEFAEWITTFRLPASVHERPEAEAESLRDLVDFAIDNDTGVVEDPETGAYHAVAGEFVYTYRPPSPPAVGSGDGGAEGAAVEGDEATAAGAGEAPTADGDEESAVDDLTTVEEAVGIDDATDGSDAPDDPETRDEPTGDDGRD
;
A
#
# COMPACT_ATOMS: atom_id res chain seq x y z
N MET A 1 43.31 20.49 -6.51
CA MET A 1 42.79 19.13 -6.25
C MET A 1 43.97 18.18 -6.34
N SER A 2 44.69 18.01 -5.24
CA SER A 2 45.79 17.04 -5.16
C SER A 2 45.18 15.66 -5.01
N SER A 3 45.41 14.78 -5.99
CA SER A 3 45.04 13.37 -5.90
C SER A 3 45.90 12.73 -4.82
N SER A 4 45.34 12.51 -3.62
CA SER A 4 45.96 11.67 -2.60
C SER A 4 46.39 10.34 -3.21
N SER A 5 47.63 9.93 -2.96
CA SER A 5 48.13 8.66 -3.45
C SER A 5 47.33 7.52 -2.81
N PRO A 6 47.07 6.39 -3.51
CA PRO A 6 46.26 5.27 -3.01
C PRO A 6 46.72 4.74 -1.65
N ASP A 7 47.99 4.91 -1.30
CA ASP A 7 48.55 4.56 0.01
C ASP A 7 48.07 5.48 1.14
N GLU A 8 47.94 6.78 0.90
CA GLU A 8 47.44 7.76 1.88
C GLU A 8 45.96 7.50 2.22
N THR A 9 45.14 7.17 1.22
CA THR A 9 43.73 6.79 1.43
C THR A 9 43.60 5.53 2.29
N ARG A 10 44.49 4.55 2.07
CA ARG A 10 44.52 3.31 2.85
C ARG A 10 44.99 3.55 4.30
N LEU A 11 45.97 4.41 4.52
CA LEU A 11 46.42 4.78 5.86
C LEU A 11 45.35 5.56 6.62
N ARG A 12 44.71 6.55 5.99
CA ARG A 12 43.59 7.30 6.58
C ARG A 12 42.40 6.39 6.91
N LEU A 13 42.09 5.44 6.03
CA LEU A 13 41.04 4.44 6.29
C LEU A 13 41.39 3.54 7.49
N ARG A 14 42.64 3.08 7.62
CA ARG A 14 43.13 2.33 8.81
C ARG A 14 43.03 3.17 10.08
N ALA A 15 43.40 4.45 10.01
CA ALA A 15 43.34 5.39 11.13
C ALA A 15 41.90 5.56 11.66
N LEU A 16 40.95 5.80 10.74
CA LEU A 16 39.53 5.95 11.09
C LEU A 16 38.93 4.66 11.64
N LEU A 17 39.25 3.53 11.02
CA LEU A 17 38.80 2.20 11.43
C LEU A 17 39.30 1.83 12.83
N ASP A 18 40.53 2.18 13.19
CA ASP A 18 41.08 1.92 14.52
C ASP A 18 40.47 2.88 15.56
N ALA A 19 40.42 4.18 15.26
CA ALA A 19 39.89 5.19 16.16
C ALA A 19 38.41 5.00 16.49
N GLN A 20 37.61 4.57 15.51
CA GLN A 20 36.16 4.39 15.65
C GLN A 20 35.74 2.91 15.70
N PHE A 21 36.68 1.98 15.85
CA PHE A 21 36.43 0.54 15.81
C PHE A 21 35.27 0.12 16.73
N ALA A 22 35.31 0.56 17.98
CA ALA A 22 34.31 0.21 18.98
C ALA A 22 32.91 0.75 18.61
N VAL A 23 32.85 1.96 18.05
CA VAL A 23 31.60 2.58 17.60
C VAL A 23 31.04 1.82 16.41
N ILE A 24 31.86 1.48 15.42
CA ILE A 24 31.44 0.76 14.22
C ILE A 24 30.96 -0.65 14.58
N ILE A 25 31.68 -1.38 15.44
CA ILE A 25 31.23 -2.69 15.94
C ILE A 25 29.90 -2.56 16.69
N ALA A 26 29.75 -1.56 17.56
CA ALA A 26 28.51 -1.35 18.29
C ALA A 26 27.33 -1.12 17.34
N VAL A 27 27.52 -0.29 16.29
CA VAL A 27 26.49 -0.07 15.26
C VAL A 27 26.16 -1.36 14.51
N CYS A 28 27.15 -2.17 14.12
CA CYS A 28 26.93 -3.45 13.46
C CYS A 28 26.14 -4.44 14.33
N LEU A 29 26.43 -4.50 15.64
CA LEU A 29 25.71 -5.35 16.59
C LEU A 29 24.28 -4.87 16.84
N ILE A 30 24.08 -3.55 16.96
CA ILE A 30 22.74 -2.96 17.08
C ILE A 30 21.92 -3.28 15.83
N ALA A 31 22.51 -3.09 14.64
CA ALA A 31 21.87 -3.48 13.40
C ALA A 31 21.50 -4.96 13.43
N ALA A 32 22.45 -5.86 13.71
CA ALA A 32 22.15 -7.30 13.81
C ALA A 32 21.01 -7.61 14.79
N ALA A 33 20.97 -6.98 15.96
CA ALA A 33 19.91 -7.16 16.95
C ALA A 33 18.55 -6.67 16.44
N VAL A 34 18.48 -5.49 15.82
CA VAL A 34 17.26 -4.94 15.22
C VAL A 34 16.77 -5.83 14.08
N GLY A 35 17.69 -6.25 13.20
CA GLY A 35 17.39 -7.17 12.10
C GLY A 35 16.83 -8.50 12.61
N GLY A 36 17.44 -9.08 13.65
CA GLY A 36 16.96 -10.31 14.28
C GLY A 36 15.57 -10.16 14.91
N GLY A 37 15.31 -9.05 15.61
CA GLY A 37 13.98 -8.76 16.15
C GLY A 37 12.91 -8.60 15.06
N LEU A 38 13.26 -7.94 13.95
CA LEU A 38 12.38 -7.82 12.79
C LEU A 38 12.10 -9.18 12.15
N VAL A 39 13.12 -10.02 11.94
CA VAL A 39 12.95 -11.39 11.42
C VAL A 39 12.02 -12.20 12.33
N TYR A 40 12.23 -12.16 13.63
CA TYR A 40 11.40 -12.89 14.59
C TYR A 40 9.93 -12.47 14.49
N THR A 41 9.66 -11.16 14.55
CA THR A 41 8.29 -10.61 14.48
C THR A 41 7.64 -10.64 13.11
N THR A 42 8.33 -11.15 12.08
CA THR A 42 7.79 -11.26 10.71
C THR A 42 7.70 -12.68 10.19
N HIS A 43 8.59 -13.58 10.63
CA HIS A 43 8.67 -14.94 10.10
C HIS A 43 8.52 -16.03 11.16
N VAL A 44 8.77 -15.72 12.45
CA VAL A 44 8.67 -16.70 13.54
C VAL A 44 7.36 -16.54 14.28
N ASP A 45 7.03 -15.29 14.62
CA ASP A 45 5.77 -14.91 15.24
C ASP A 45 5.26 -13.61 14.61
N PRO A 46 4.72 -13.68 13.38
CA PRO A 46 4.15 -12.53 12.68
C PRO A 46 2.94 -11.91 13.39
N GLY A 47 2.35 -12.62 14.35
CA GLY A 47 1.06 -12.30 14.92
C GLY A 47 -0.08 -12.56 13.93
N THR A 48 -1.30 -12.38 14.42
CA THR A 48 -2.51 -12.56 13.63
C THR A 48 -3.25 -11.26 13.42
N GLU A 49 -4.06 -11.22 12.37
CA GLU A 49 -5.03 -10.17 12.15
C GLU A 49 -6.39 -10.75 11.80
N THR A 50 -7.40 -9.95 12.09
CA THR A 50 -8.79 -10.31 11.88
C THR A 50 -9.23 -9.79 10.53
N ARG A 51 -9.78 -10.67 9.68
CA ARG A 51 -10.36 -10.30 8.39
C ARG A 51 -11.81 -10.75 8.32
N GLN A 52 -12.66 -9.94 7.70
CA GLN A 52 -14.02 -10.35 7.34
C GLN A 52 -13.95 -11.16 6.05
N GLN A 53 -14.63 -12.30 6.03
CA GLN A 53 -14.76 -13.15 4.86
C GLN A 53 -16.24 -13.46 4.64
N THR A 54 -16.78 -13.13 3.48
CA THR A 54 -18.13 -13.56 3.08
C THR A 54 -18.14 -15.08 2.95
N VAL A 55 -18.96 -15.74 3.77
CA VAL A 55 -19.09 -17.21 3.80
C VAL A 55 -20.32 -17.70 3.03
N SER A 56 -21.34 -16.85 2.90
CA SER A 56 -22.53 -17.13 2.11
C SER A 56 -23.23 -15.84 1.72
N SER A 57 -23.95 -15.86 0.60
CA SER A 57 -24.89 -14.81 0.22
C SER A 57 -26.20 -15.44 -0.23
N PHE A 58 -27.29 -14.68 -0.13
CA PHE A 58 -28.53 -15.00 -0.80
C PHE A 58 -29.06 -13.76 -1.51
N THR A 59 -29.66 -13.95 -2.67
CA THR A 59 -30.27 -12.86 -3.46
C THR A 59 -31.72 -13.21 -3.72
N VAL A 60 -32.62 -12.24 -3.56
CA VAL A 60 -34.04 -12.38 -3.89
C VAL A 60 -34.35 -11.41 -5.01
N GLU A 61 -35.01 -11.92 -6.05
CA GLU A 61 -35.43 -11.15 -7.22
C GLU A 61 -36.94 -11.23 -7.38
N THR A 62 -37.59 -10.06 -7.49
CA THR A 62 -39.04 -9.94 -7.66
C THR A 62 -39.34 -9.05 -8.87
N ALA A 63 -40.28 -9.45 -9.72
CA ALA A 63 -40.70 -8.68 -10.88
C ALA A 63 -42.20 -8.84 -11.15
N TYR A 64 -42.79 -7.84 -11.80
CA TYR A 64 -44.11 -7.96 -12.39
C TYR A 64 -43.98 -8.35 -13.87
N ASN A 65 -44.80 -9.29 -14.32
CA ASN A 65 -45.11 -9.48 -15.72
C ASN A 65 -46.57 -9.12 -15.93
N HIS A 66 -46.89 -8.45 -17.03
CA HIS A 66 -48.25 -8.02 -17.27
C HIS A 66 -48.64 -8.13 -18.74
N SER A 67 -49.91 -8.45 -18.96
CA SER A 67 -50.48 -8.62 -20.28
C SER A 67 -51.95 -8.21 -20.30
N ALA A 68 -52.50 -7.96 -21.48
CA ALA A 68 -53.92 -7.65 -21.61
C ALA A 68 -54.50 -8.31 -22.87
N GLU A 69 -55.58 -9.08 -22.72
CA GLU A 69 -56.23 -9.74 -23.84
C GLU A 69 -57.19 -8.78 -24.59
N VAL A 70 -57.15 -8.81 -25.92
CA VAL A 70 -58.08 -8.06 -26.76
C VAL A 70 -59.45 -8.74 -26.75
N THR A 71 -60.45 -8.13 -26.11
CA THR A 71 -61.80 -8.66 -25.95
C THR A 71 -62.82 -8.12 -26.98
N GLU A 72 -62.54 -6.98 -27.62
CA GLU A 72 -63.44 -6.38 -28.61
C GLU A 72 -62.95 -6.49 -30.08
N PRO A 73 -63.85 -6.78 -31.05
CA PRO A 73 -63.50 -6.82 -32.47
C PRO A 73 -63.01 -5.46 -32.98
N ASN A 74 -61.87 -5.46 -33.64
CA ASN A 74 -61.29 -4.27 -34.28
C ASN A 74 -60.47 -4.67 -35.52
N SER A 75 -60.01 -3.68 -36.29
CA SER A 75 -59.29 -3.92 -37.55
C SER A 75 -57.79 -4.16 -37.39
N VAL A 76 -57.23 -3.96 -36.20
CA VAL A 76 -55.78 -3.97 -35.95
C VAL A 76 -55.36 -5.25 -35.26
N PHE A 77 -56.11 -5.68 -34.24
CA PHE A 77 -55.85 -6.87 -33.44
C PHE A 77 -57.06 -7.80 -33.52
N GLU A 78 -56.80 -9.09 -33.66
CA GLU A 78 -57.84 -10.10 -33.57
C GLU A 78 -58.29 -10.26 -32.11
N THR A 79 -59.59 -10.51 -31.89
CA THR A 79 -60.10 -10.84 -30.56
C THR A 79 -59.42 -12.11 -30.03
N GLY A 80 -58.98 -12.09 -28.77
CA GLY A 80 -58.16 -13.12 -28.15
C GLY A 80 -56.65 -12.91 -28.31
N THR A 81 -56.20 -11.83 -28.96
CA THR A 81 -54.77 -11.50 -29.01
C THR A 81 -54.32 -11.01 -27.63
N VAL A 82 -53.31 -11.64 -27.05
CA VAL A 82 -52.67 -11.18 -25.82
C VAL A 82 -51.63 -10.12 -26.15
N LEU A 83 -51.74 -8.97 -25.48
CA LEU A 83 -50.78 -7.88 -25.58
C LEU A 83 -49.83 -7.96 -24.38
N ASP A 84 -48.61 -8.45 -24.57
CA ASP A 84 -47.65 -8.66 -23.47
C ASP A 84 -46.65 -7.51 -23.31
N GLY A 85 -46.32 -7.17 -22.06
CA GLY A 85 -45.16 -6.33 -21.70
C GLY A 85 -45.15 -4.93 -22.32
N ARG A 86 -46.33 -4.32 -22.52
CA ARG A 86 -46.44 -2.98 -23.11
C ARG A 86 -46.54 -1.93 -22.02
N SER A 87 -45.86 -0.79 -22.18
CA SER A 87 -46.05 0.34 -21.27
C SER A 87 -47.47 0.91 -21.28
N THR A 88 -48.20 0.74 -22.40
CA THR A 88 -49.52 1.33 -22.59
C THR A 88 -50.45 0.37 -23.33
N TYR A 89 -51.68 0.29 -22.83
CA TYR A 89 -52.76 -0.57 -23.30
C TYR A 89 -54.00 0.24 -23.66
N PHE A 90 -54.94 -0.39 -24.37
CA PHE A 90 -56.18 0.26 -24.82
C PHE A 90 -57.35 -0.14 -23.93
N THR A 91 -57.89 0.81 -23.17
CA THR A 91 -58.98 0.57 -22.21
C THR A 91 -60.20 -0.07 -22.87
N ARG A 92 -60.55 0.34 -24.10
CA ARG A 92 -61.77 -0.13 -24.76
C ARG A 92 -61.70 -1.57 -25.22
N ILE A 93 -60.58 -1.96 -25.84
CA ILE A 93 -60.45 -3.28 -26.48
C ILE A 93 -59.72 -4.29 -25.59
N ALA A 94 -59.00 -3.85 -24.56
CA ALA A 94 -58.27 -4.69 -23.61
C ALA A 94 -58.37 -4.10 -22.18
N PRO A 95 -59.59 -4.05 -21.60
CA PRO A 95 -59.86 -3.37 -20.32
C PRO A 95 -59.26 -4.05 -19.08
N GLU A 96 -59.01 -5.36 -19.18
CA GLU A 96 -58.47 -6.18 -18.10
C GLU A 96 -56.97 -6.38 -18.30
N LEU A 97 -56.19 -6.02 -17.28
CA LEU A 97 -54.76 -6.21 -17.18
C LEU A 97 -54.50 -7.44 -16.31
N ASP A 98 -53.98 -8.50 -16.91
CA ASP A 98 -53.49 -9.68 -16.22
C ASP A 98 -52.07 -9.40 -15.72
N VAL A 99 -51.81 -9.67 -14.43
CA VAL A 99 -50.53 -9.42 -13.77
C VAL A 99 -50.07 -10.67 -13.04
N ASP A 100 -48.82 -11.05 -13.28
CA ASP A 100 -48.10 -12.09 -12.57
C ASP A 100 -46.97 -11.45 -11.77
N VAL A 101 -46.96 -11.68 -10.45
CA VAL A 101 -45.83 -11.31 -9.60
C VAL A 101 -44.95 -12.53 -9.47
N GLU A 102 -43.73 -12.45 -9.97
CA GLU A 102 -42.77 -13.54 -9.94
C GLU A 102 -41.68 -13.23 -8.91
N THR A 103 -41.32 -14.22 -8.09
CA THR A 103 -40.19 -14.13 -7.18
C THR A 103 -39.34 -15.39 -7.27
N SER A 104 -38.03 -15.18 -7.39
CA SER A 104 -37.03 -16.23 -7.33
C SER A 104 -35.93 -15.85 -6.36
N TYR A 105 -35.17 -16.82 -5.88
CA TYR A 105 -34.03 -16.55 -5.02
C TYR A 105 -32.84 -17.43 -5.38
N ALA A 106 -31.64 -16.87 -5.23
CA ALA A 106 -30.37 -17.55 -5.42
C ALA A 106 -29.67 -17.73 -4.07
N ALA A 107 -29.34 -18.98 -3.73
CA ALA A 107 -28.61 -19.33 -2.53
C ALA A 107 -27.81 -20.63 -2.74
N SER A 108 -26.80 -20.87 -1.91
CA SER A 108 -25.97 -22.09 -2.00
C SER A 108 -26.70 -23.33 -1.50
N SER A 109 -27.63 -23.16 -0.55
CA SER A 109 -28.49 -24.22 -0.02
C SER A 109 -29.75 -23.62 0.56
N ALA A 110 -30.86 -24.34 0.48
CA ALA A 110 -32.12 -23.94 1.08
C ALA A 110 -32.95 -25.16 1.52
N ALA A 111 -33.82 -24.98 2.50
CA ALA A 111 -34.75 -25.99 2.96
C ALA A 111 -36.02 -25.35 3.53
N ASN A 112 -37.18 -25.90 3.14
CA ASN A 112 -38.51 -25.45 3.56
C ASN A 112 -38.69 -23.94 3.36
N VAL A 113 -38.46 -23.47 2.13
CA VAL A 113 -38.69 -22.08 1.76
C VAL A 113 -40.11 -21.92 1.25
N ASP A 114 -40.87 -21.06 1.91
CA ASP A 114 -42.20 -20.62 1.53
C ASP A 114 -42.11 -19.18 1.00
N VAL A 115 -42.74 -18.92 -0.14
CA VAL A 115 -42.86 -17.58 -0.73
C VAL A 115 -44.33 -17.19 -0.67
N GLN A 116 -44.64 -16.15 0.08
CA GLN A 116 -45.97 -15.59 0.23
C GLN A 116 -46.08 -14.28 -0.54
N PHE A 117 -47.20 -14.13 -1.26
CA PHE A 117 -47.57 -12.94 -2.01
C PHE A 117 -48.90 -12.41 -1.46
N ASP A 118 -48.94 -11.13 -1.11
CA ASP A 118 -50.16 -10.43 -0.73
C ASP A 118 -50.30 -9.18 -1.60
N SER A 119 -51.20 -9.22 -2.58
CA SER A 119 -51.40 -8.16 -3.56
C SER A 119 -52.68 -7.38 -3.27
N VAL A 120 -52.58 -6.06 -3.19
CA VAL A 120 -53.66 -5.15 -2.84
C VAL A 120 -53.70 -3.99 -3.84
N LEU A 121 -54.85 -3.78 -4.48
CA LEU A 121 -55.15 -2.56 -5.23
C LEU A 121 -55.36 -1.42 -4.24
N VAL A 122 -54.65 -0.32 -4.46
CA VAL A 122 -54.81 0.92 -3.69
C VAL A 122 -55.28 2.00 -4.65
N VAL A 123 -56.42 2.61 -4.31
CA VAL A 123 -56.94 3.81 -4.96
C VAL A 123 -56.96 4.91 -3.90
N ARG A 124 -56.23 6.00 -4.11
CA ARG A 124 -56.15 7.07 -3.09
C ARG A 124 -56.13 8.45 -3.74
N ASN A 125 -56.52 9.46 -2.97
CA ASN A 125 -56.35 10.86 -3.34
C ASN A 125 -55.35 11.54 -2.40
N VAL A 126 -54.31 12.15 -2.98
CA VAL A 126 -53.18 12.75 -2.26
C VAL A 126 -53.00 14.22 -2.62
N GLY A 127 -52.62 15.06 -1.66
CA GLY A 127 -52.28 16.46 -1.94
C GLY A 127 -51.04 16.61 -2.83
N GLU A 128 -50.85 17.78 -3.41
CA GLU A 128 -49.74 18.09 -4.35
C GLU A 128 -48.35 17.75 -3.81
N ASP A 129 -48.15 17.86 -2.48
CA ASP A 129 -46.89 17.53 -1.81
C ASP A 129 -46.74 16.02 -1.47
N GLY A 130 -47.72 15.17 -1.81
CA GLY A 130 -47.77 13.73 -1.53
C GLY A 130 -47.92 13.35 -0.05
N GLY A 131 -47.67 14.26 0.89
CA GLY A 131 -47.68 14.00 2.33
C GLY A 131 -49.07 13.94 2.98
N THR A 132 -50.11 14.45 2.31
CA THR A 132 -51.49 14.42 2.82
C THR A 132 -52.32 13.45 2.00
N VAL A 133 -52.81 12.38 2.63
CA VAL A 133 -53.79 11.46 2.02
C VAL A 133 -55.20 11.90 2.44
N TYR A 134 -56.01 12.33 1.47
CA TYR A 134 -57.39 12.77 1.73
C TYR A 134 -58.32 11.58 1.93
N TRP A 135 -58.17 10.54 1.12
CA TRP A 135 -58.88 9.28 1.25
C TRP A 135 -58.08 8.16 0.57
N SER A 136 -58.34 6.92 0.98
CA SER A 136 -57.72 5.72 0.41
C SER A 136 -58.68 4.54 0.54
N GLU A 137 -58.94 3.89 -0.58
CA GLU A 137 -59.65 2.63 -0.69
C GLU A 137 -58.64 1.51 -1.01
N ARG A 138 -58.85 0.33 -0.44
CA ARG A 138 -57.98 -0.83 -0.64
C ARG A 138 -58.81 -2.08 -0.95
N GLU A 139 -58.42 -2.81 -1.98
CA GLU A 139 -59.05 -4.06 -2.40
C GLU A 139 -58.00 -5.16 -2.53
N THR A 140 -58.18 -6.29 -1.84
CA THR A 140 -57.29 -7.45 -1.98
C THR A 140 -57.52 -8.11 -3.33
N LEU A 141 -56.47 -8.21 -4.14
CA LEU A 141 -56.51 -8.86 -5.45
C LEU A 141 -56.16 -10.35 -5.37
N ALA A 142 -55.08 -10.67 -4.64
CA ALA A 142 -54.60 -12.03 -4.46
C ALA A 142 -53.85 -12.17 -3.13
N SER A 143 -53.92 -13.38 -2.56
CA SER A 143 -53.11 -13.80 -1.42
C SER A 143 -52.76 -15.28 -1.63
N GLU A 144 -51.48 -15.57 -1.81
CA GLU A 144 -51.00 -16.89 -2.23
C GLU A 144 -49.71 -17.25 -1.50
N THR A 145 -49.51 -18.55 -1.24
CA THR A 145 -48.27 -19.07 -0.67
C THR A 145 -47.81 -20.26 -1.48
N VAL A 146 -46.59 -20.18 -1.99
CA VAL A 146 -45.92 -21.26 -2.71
C VAL A 146 -44.90 -21.87 -1.77
N SER A 147 -45.10 -23.15 -1.43
CA SER A 147 -44.26 -23.85 -0.46
C SER A 147 -43.22 -24.75 -1.10
N GLY A 148 -42.06 -24.84 -0.44
CA GLY A 148 -40.98 -25.75 -0.84
C GLY A 148 -40.22 -25.28 -2.09
N VAL A 149 -40.14 -23.98 -2.32
CA VAL A 149 -39.48 -23.37 -3.48
C VAL A 149 -37.97 -23.64 -3.42
N GLU A 150 -37.40 -24.22 -4.47
CA GLU A 150 -35.96 -24.47 -4.57
C GLU A 150 -35.17 -23.23 -5.02
N PRO A 151 -33.85 -23.13 -4.75
CA PRO A 151 -33.03 -22.04 -5.27
C PRO A 151 -33.05 -22.01 -6.81
N GLY A 152 -33.38 -20.85 -7.38
CA GLY A 152 -33.55 -20.65 -8.83
C GLY A 152 -34.91 -21.09 -9.39
N GLU A 153 -35.80 -21.64 -8.56
CA GLU A 153 -37.21 -21.83 -8.92
C GLU A 153 -37.97 -20.51 -8.81
N THR A 154 -38.90 -20.28 -9.73
CA THR A 154 -39.79 -19.11 -9.71
C THR A 154 -41.10 -19.48 -9.04
N ALA A 155 -41.39 -18.81 -7.92
CA ALA A 155 -42.72 -18.75 -7.34
C ALA A 155 -43.48 -17.59 -7.96
N ALA A 156 -44.78 -17.76 -8.23
CA ALA A 156 -45.59 -16.70 -8.82
C ALA A 156 -46.98 -16.63 -8.17
N SER A 157 -47.59 -15.45 -8.20
CA SER A 157 -49.01 -15.26 -7.92
C SER A 157 -49.63 -14.33 -8.96
N SER A 158 -50.83 -14.69 -9.43
CA SER A 158 -51.49 -14.03 -10.56
C SER A 158 -52.79 -13.34 -10.12
N PHE A 159 -53.08 -12.18 -10.68
CA PHE A 159 -54.36 -11.49 -10.51
C PHE A 159 -54.71 -10.66 -11.76
N ALA A 160 -55.98 -10.30 -11.90
CA ALA A 160 -56.45 -9.43 -12.97
C ALA A 160 -56.97 -8.11 -12.39
N LEU A 161 -56.72 -7.02 -13.10
CA LEU A 161 -57.20 -5.69 -12.75
C LEU A 161 -57.97 -5.07 -13.92
N ASN A 162 -59.18 -4.59 -13.66
CA ASN A 162 -59.89 -3.74 -14.59
C ASN A 162 -59.60 -2.26 -14.32
N SER A 163 -58.75 -1.64 -15.14
CA SER A 163 -58.32 -0.24 -14.95
C SER A 163 -59.47 0.77 -15.03
N SER A 164 -60.47 0.47 -15.86
CA SER A 164 -61.67 1.31 -16.00
C SER A 164 -62.59 1.22 -14.77
N ALA A 165 -62.66 0.05 -14.13
CA ALA A 165 -63.42 -0.15 -12.90
C ALA A 165 -62.77 0.61 -11.73
N ALA A 166 -61.44 0.53 -11.59
CA ALA A 166 -60.71 1.28 -10.55
C ALA A 166 -60.92 2.80 -10.69
N SER A 167 -60.86 3.31 -11.92
CA SER A 167 -61.12 4.73 -12.22
C SER A 167 -62.57 5.13 -11.92
N ALA A 168 -63.54 4.26 -12.22
CA ALA A 168 -64.95 4.50 -11.91
C ALA A 168 -65.20 4.52 -10.40
N THR A 169 -64.53 3.67 -9.63
CA THR A 169 -64.57 3.68 -8.16
C THR A 169 -64.06 5.00 -7.60
N ALA A 170 -62.91 5.50 -8.09
CA ALA A 170 -62.39 6.79 -7.66
C ALA A 170 -63.38 7.93 -7.94
N ALA A 171 -63.93 7.99 -9.16
CA ALA A 171 -64.91 9.02 -9.52
C ALA A 171 -66.19 8.96 -8.66
N ALA A 172 -66.65 7.76 -8.30
CA ALA A 172 -67.81 7.58 -7.43
C ALA A 172 -67.53 8.08 -5.99
N ILE A 173 -66.33 7.82 -5.46
CA ILE A 173 -65.91 8.32 -4.14
C ILE A 173 -65.83 9.85 -4.16
N GLU A 174 -65.22 10.44 -5.19
CA GLU A 174 -65.12 11.89 -5.34
C GLU A 174 -66.49 12.58 -5.46
N GLU A 175 -67.44 11.96 -6.17
CA GLU A 175 -68.82 12.44 -6.26
C GLU A 175 -69.52 12.41 -4.89
N GLU A 176 -69.32 11.33 -4.11
CA GLU A 176 -69.88 11.22 -2.74
C GLU A 176 -69.29 12.27 -1.79
N LEU A 177 -67.98 12.53 -1.89
CA LEU A 177 -67.29 13.53 -1.08
C LEU A 177 -67.56 14.96 -1.54
N GLY A 178 -68.02 15.15 -2.79
CA GLY A 178 -68.29 16.45 -3.39
C GLY A 178 -67.04 17.30 -3.65
N ALA A 179 -65.85 16.71 -3.55
CA ALA A 179 -64.56 17.36 -3.80
C ALA A 179 -63.48 16.32 -4.10
N SER A 180 -62.55 16.67 -5.00
CA SER A 180 -61.27 15.99 -5.19
C SER A 180 -60.15 17.02 -5.01
N PRO A 181 -59.70 17.24 -3.76
CA PRO A 181 -58.73 18.30 -3.44
C PRO A 181 -57.30 17.98 -3.86
N GLY A 182 -57.01 16.73 -4.20
CA GLY A 182 -55.69 16.23 -4.59
C GLY A 182 -55.68 15.47 -5.92
N GLU A 183 -54.56 14.80 -6.19
CA GLU A 183 -54.38 13.89 -7.32
C GLU A 183 -54.80 12.47 -6.94
N THR A 184 -55.49 11.79 -7.85
CA THR A 184 -55.95 10.41 -7.66
C THR A 184 -54.91 9.45 -8.22
N GLU A 185 -54.38 8.60 -7.35
CA GLU A 185 -53.38 7.58 -7.67
C GLU A 185 -54.01 6.19 -7.61
N ILE A 186 -53.67 5.36 -8.59
CA ILE A 186 -54.08 3.95 -8.67
C ILE A 186 -52.81 3.12 -8.83
N PHE A 187 -52.58 2.19 -7.92
CA PHE A 187 -51.43 1.29 -7.97
C PHE A 187 -51.73 -0.02 -7.24
N VAL A 188 -51.01 -1.08 -7.58
CA VAL A 188 -51.03 -2.33 -6.84
C VAL A 188 -49.80 -2.39 -5.96
N VAL A 189 -50.00 -2.72 -4.69
CA VAL A 189 -48.92 -3.03 -3.75
C VAL A 189 -48.88 -4.53 -3.55
N THR A 190 -47.74 -5.16 -3.78
CA THR A 190 -47.52 -6.57 -3.45
C THR A 190 -46.45 -6.69 -2.37
N ASP A 191 -46.85 -7.23 -1.23
CA ASP A 191 -45.94 -7.67 -0.19
C ASP A 191 -45.48 -9.10 -0.50
N VAL A 192 -44.17 -9.27 -0.67
CA VAL A 192 -43.52 -10.56 -0.89
C VAL A 192 -42.74 -10.93 0.36
N THR A 193 -43.03 -12.10 0.91
CA THR A 193 -42.34 -12.64 2.08
C THR A 193 -41.72 -13.98 1.72
N VAL A 194 -40.41 -14.13 1.95
CA VAL A 194 -39.64 -15.36 1.74
C VAL A 194 -39.17 -15.86 3.09
N GLU A 195 -39.72 -16.99 3.54
CA GLU A 195 -39.43 -17.58 4.84
C GLU A 195 -38.92 -19.00 4.70
N GLY A 196 -37.84 -19.33 5.41
CA GLY A 196 -37.31 -20.70 5.40
C GLY A 196 -35.92 -20.80 5.98
N THR A 197 -35.23 -21.90 5.69
CA THR A 197 -33.81 -22.05 6.05
C THR A 197 -32.95 -21.84 4.81
N ILE A 198 -32.23 -20.73 4.74
CA ILE A 198 -31.36 -20.38 3.60
C ILE A 198 -29.90 -20.37 4.10
N ASN A 199 -29.00 -21.02 3.36
CA ASN A 199 -27.59 -21.17 3.71
C ASN A 199 -27.35 -21.73 5.15
N GLY A 200 -28.28 -22.56 5.64
CA GLY A 200 -28.22 -23.19 6.97
C GLY A 200 -28.82 -22.37 8.12
N GLU A 201 -29.39 -21.19 7.85
CA GLU A 201 -29.97 -20.30 8.86
C GLU A 201 -31.44 -19.98 8.58
N SER A 202 -32.22 -19.84 9.66
CA SER A 202 -33.60 -19.37 9.57
C SER A 202 -33.60 -17.93 9.05
N THR A 203 -34.19 -17.73 7.89
CA THR A 203 -34.28 -16.46 7.19
C THR A 203 -35.75 -16.07 7.03
N SER A 204 -36.05 -14.80 7.26
CA SER A 204 -37.32 -14.16 6.93
C SER A 204 -36.95 -12.88 6.19
N TYR A 205 -37.27 -12.84 4.91
CA TYR A 205 -37.07 -11.69 4.04
C TYR A 205 -38.43 -11.16 3.63
N ALA A 206 -38.60 -9.85 3.65
CA ALA A 206 -39.84 -9.21 3.21
C ALA A 206 -39.51 -8.00 2.34
N ARG A 207 -40.28 -7.83 1.27
CA ARG A 207 -40.19 -6.69 0.37
C ARG A 207 -41.58 -6.31 -0.12
N THR A 208 -41.79 -5.01 -0.24
CA THR A 208 -42.97 -4.44 -0.88
C THR A 208 -42.57 -3.93 -2.27
N VAL A 209 -43.29 -4.34 -3.30
CA VAL A 209 -43.16 -3.82 -4.68
C VAL A 209 -44.46 -3.14 -5.10
N GLU A 210 -44.37 -2.15 -5.97
CA GLU A 210 -45.51 -1.34 -6.41
C GLU A 210 -45.61 -1.32 -7.94
N LEU A 211 -46.80 -1.54 -8.48
CA LEU A 211 -47.13 -1.42 -9.91
C LEU A 211 -48.08 -0.24 -10.10
N GLY A 212 -47.59 0.85 -10.67
CA GLY A 212 -48.38 2.07 -10.88
C GLY A 212 -49.26 2.01 -12.12
N ILE A 213 -50.47 2.55 -12.06
CA ILE A 213 -51.44 2.49 -13.16
C ILE A 213 -52.08 3.86 -13.36
N ASP A 214 -51.80 4.46 -14.51
CA ASP A 214 -52.35 5.75 -14.90
C ASP A 214 -53.43 5.57 -15.98
N HIS A 215 -54.61 6.11 -15.75
CA HIS A 215 -55.75 5.97 -16.66
C HIS A 215 -56.02 7.27 -17.44
N GLY A 216 -55.55 7.31 -18.68
CA GLY A 216 -55.70 8.43 -19.63
C GLY A 216 -56.99 8.41 -20.46
N GLY A 217 -58.07 7.80 -19.98
CA GLY A 217 -59.36 7.74 -20.67
C GLY A 217 -59.47 6.58 -21.66
N ASP A 218 -58.93 6.73 -22.87
CA ASP A 218 -58.98 5.69 -23.91
C ASP A 218 -57.84 4.65 -23.80
N THR A 219 -56.83 4.96 -22.99
CA THR A 219 -55.66 4.11 -22.71
C THR A 219 -55.32 4.11 -21.24
N TYR A 220 -54.62 3.07 -20.78
CA TYR A 220 -53.98 3.06 -19.47
C TYR A 220 -52.49 2.71 -19.62
N THR A 221 -51.67 3.35 -18.79
CA THR A 221 -50.22 3.19 -18.74
C THR A 221 -49.83 2.43 -17.49
N VAL A 222 -48.94 1.46 -17.64
CA VAL A 222 -48.40 0.67 -16.53
C VAL A 222 -46.97 1.14 -16.24
N SER A 223 -46.73 1.53 -14.99
CA SER A 223 -45.42 1.92 -14.46
C SER A 223 -44.84 0.76 -13.65
N ASP A 224 -44.12 -0.12 -14.34
CA ASP A 224 -43.44 -1.28 -13.75
C ASP A 224 -42.05 -0.88 -13.21
N PRO A 225 -41.72 -1.17 -11.94
CA PRO A 225 -40.39 -0.92 -11.39
C PRO A 225 -39.29 -1.81 -12.01
N GLY A 226 -39.67 -2.83 -12.78
CA GLY A 226 -38.77 -3.83 -13.35
C GLY A 226 -38.25 -4.79 -12.28
N VAL A 227 -37.24 -5.60 -12.63
CA VAL A 227 -36.66 -6.59 -11.71
C VAL A 227 -36.04 -5.90 -10.50
N GLN A 228 -36.63 -6.13 -9.33
CA GLN A 228 -36.10 -5.69 -8.05
C GLN A 228 -35.21 -6.79 -7.49
N SER A 229 -33.96 -6.49 -7.18
CA SER A 229 -32.98 -7.46 -6.66
C SER A 229 -32.45 -6.98 -5.31
N ASP A 230 -32.41 -7.85 -4.30
CA ASP A 230 -31.74 -7.59 -3.01
C ASP A 230 -30.77 -8.73 -2.72
N THR A 231 -29.52 -8.39 -2.42
CA THR A 231 -28.52 -9.35 -1.97
C THR A 231 -28.18 -9.12 -0.51
N SER A 232 -28.28 -10.18 0.29
CA SER A 232 -27.84 -10.21 1.67
C SER A 232 -26.62 -11.13 1.80
N GLU A 233 -25.56 -10.62 2.44
CA GLU A 233 -24.31 -11.33 2.64
C GLU A 233 -24.11 -11.68 4.12
N ARG A 234 -23.54 -12.86 4.37
CA ARG A 234 -23.05 -13.24 5.69
C ARG A 234 -21.54 -13.28 5.69
N THR A 235 -20.95 -12.50 6.57
CA THR A 235 -19.51 -12.45 6.80
C THR A 235 -19.14 -13.12 8.11
N GLU A 236 -18.11 -13.96 8.09
CA GLU A 236 -17.47 -14.47 9.29
C GLU A 236 -16.11 -13.80 9.52
N THR A 237 -15.76 -13.70 10.81
CA THR A 237 -14.52 -13.12 11.26
C THR A 237 -13.46 -14.21 11.36
N VAL A 238 -12.49 -14.21 10.43
CA VAL A 238 -11.42 -15.21 10.38
C VAL A 238 -10.11 -14.59 10.87
N THR A 239 -9.42 -15.33 11.72
CA THR A 239 -8.08 -14.97 12.19
C THR A 239 -7.05 -15.56 11.24
N VAL A 240 -6.27 -14.70 10.60
CA VAL A 240 -5.26 -15.07 9.61
C VAL A 240 -3.91 -14.53 10.03
N GLU A 241 -2.85 -15.18 9.59
CA GLU A 241 -1.49 -14.71 9.85
C GLU A 241 -1.26 -13.36 9.17
N ARG A 242 -0.65 -12.42 9.89
CA ARG A 242 -0.39 -11.09 9.35
C ARG A 242 0.69 -11.18 8.27
N SER A 243 0.38 -10.70 7.08
CA SER A 243 1.37 -10.53 6.02
C SER A 243 2.02 -9.16 6.15
N TYR A 244 3.34 -9.12 6.00
CA TYR A 244 4.11 -7.87 6.04
C TYR A 244 4.66 -7.53 4.65
N GLY A 245 4.70 -6.23 4.33
CA GLY A 245 5.25 -5.73 3.07
C GLY A 245 6.75 -5.98 2.91
N PRO A 246 7.28 -5.84 1.68
CA PRO A 246 8.64 -6.27 1.32
C PRO A 246 9.74 -5.59 2.16
N LEU A 247 9.55 -4.34 2.58
CA LEU A 247 10.51 -3.66 3.47
C LEU A 247 10.73 -4.41 4.79
N ARG A 248 9.68 -4.96 5.39
CA ARG A 248 9.79 -5.69 6.67
C ARG A 248 10.22 -7.13 6.45
N SER A 249 9.68 -7.76 5.40
CA SER A 249 9.93 -9.18 5.08
C SER A 249 11.35 -9.43 4.56
N ILE A 250 11.94 -8.48 3.81
CA ILE A 250 13.29 -8.62 3.24
C ILE A 250 14.31 -7.76 4.02
N GLY A 251 13.91 -6.58 4.50
CA GLY A 251 14.81 -5.65 5.18
C GLY A 251 15.36 -6.20 6.50
N GLY A 252 14.55 -6.90 7.29
CA GLY A 252 14.98 -7.55 8.53
C GLY A 252 16.14 -8.55 8.33
N PRO A 253 15.96 -9.57 7.47
CA PRO A 253 17.03 -10.52 7.12
C PRO A 253 18.30 -9.86 6.58
N MET A 254 18.17 -8.91 5.64
CA MET A 254 19.34 -8.21 5.09
C MET A 254 20.11 -7.44 6.15
N LEU A 255 19.41 -6.73 7.03
CA LEU A 255 20.02 -5.92 8.08
C LEU A 255 20.72 -6.81 9.13
N LEU A 256 20.16 -7.99 9.42
CA LEU A 256 20.82 -9.01 10.25
C LEU A 256 22.12 -9.51 9.60
N VAL A 257 22.06 -9.95 8.33
CA VAL A 257 23.22 -10.48 7.60
C VAL A 257 24.31 -9.43 7.48
N LEU A 258 23.96 -8.19 7.12
CA LEU A 258 24.91 -7.11 6.95
C LEU A 258 25.56 -6.70 8.29
N GLY A 259 24.79 -6.67 9.38
CA GLY A 259 25.31 -6.42 10.72
C GLY A 259 26.32 -7.49 11.16
N LEU A 260 25.99 -8.78 10.96
CA LEU A 260 26.86 -9.90 11.31
C LEU A 260 28.13 -9.96 10.43
N LEU A 261 27.98 -9.84 9.11
CA LEU A 261 29.11 -9.85 8.18
C LEU A 261 30.00 -8.62 8.38
N GLY A 262 29.42 -7.44 8.55
CA GLY A 262 30.15 -6.20 8.81
C GLY A 262 30.96 -6.29 10.10
N GLY A 263 30.32 -6.68 11.21
CA GLY A 263 31.00 -6.87 12.49
C GLY A 263 32.07 -7.97 12.45
N GLY A 264 31.76 -9.11 11.81
CA GLY A 264 32.67 -10.23 11.66
C GLY A 264 33.90 -9.90 10.81
N ALA A 265 33.71 -9.21 9.69
CA ALA A 265 34.79 -8.74 8.82
C ALA A 265 35.68 -7.74 9.55
N LEU A 266 35.11 -6.78 10.28
CA LEU A 266 35.88 -5.80 11.04
C LEU A 266 36.72 -6.45 12.14
N ALA A 267 36.12 -7.38 12.90
CA ALA A 267 36.81 -8.14 13.93
C ALA A 267 37.95 -9.01 13.35
N TYR A 268 37.70 -9.63 12.20
CA TYR A 268 38.71 -10.41 11.49
C TYR A 268 39.87 -9.54 11.00
N VAL A 269 39.59 -8.37 10.42
CA VAL A 269 40.63 -7.41 9.99
C VAL A 269 41.46 -6.96 11.17
N ARG A 270 40.84 -6.58 12.30
CA ARG A 270 41.58 -6.19 13.52
C ARG A 270 42.51 -7.29 14.02
N ARG A 271 42.11 -8.57 13.89
CA ARG A 271 42.93 -9.71 14.33
C ARG A 271 44.10 -10.02 13.40
N LYS A 272 43.98 -9.75 12.09
CA LYS A 272 45.00 -10.14 11.08
C LYS A 272 45.90 -9.02 10.60
N ARG A 273 45.47 -7.77 10.68
CA ARG A 273 46.19 -6.63 10.12
C ARG A 273 46.19 -5.55 11.18
N ASP A 274 47.26 -5.49 11.98
CA ASP A 274 47.45 -4.45 13.00
C ASP A 274 46.93 -3.10 12.50
N LEU A 275 45.74 -2.75 12.98
CA LEU A 275 45.04 -1.53 12.55
C LEU A 275 45.67 -0.30 13.20
N ALA A 276 46.41 -0.50 14.30
CA ALA A 276 47.20 0.51 14.96
C ALA A 276 48.30 1.02 14.02
N LEU A 277 48.33 2.33 13.81
CA LEU A 277 49.40 3.01 13.09
C LEU A 277 50.70 2.94 13.92
N THR A 278 51.78 2.57 13.26
CA THR A 278 53.13 2.72 13.81
C THR A 278 53.44 4.20 14.04
N PRO A 279 54.38 4.55 14.94
CA PRO A 279 54.80 5.94 15.13
C PRO A 279 55.20 6.62 13.81
N ALA A 280 55.97 5.94 12.96
CA ALA A 280 56.40 6.45 11.66
C ALA A 280 55.24 6.73 10.69
N GLU A 281 54.21 5.88 10.65
CA GLU A 281 53.01 6.12 9.83
C GLU A 281 52.18 7.31 10.34
N ARG A 282 52.14 7.53 11.67
CA ARG A 282 51.48 8.70 12.28
C ARG A 282 52.22 10.00 11.97
N ASP A 283 53.55 9.98 12.11
CA ASP A 283 54.39 11.15 11.85
C ASP A 283 54.32 11.55 10.37
N TYR A 284 54.28 10.57 9.46
CA TYR A 284 54.08 10.80 8.03
C TYR A 284 52.71 11.40 7.69
N LEU A 285 51.63 10.93 8.32
CA LEU A 285 50.30 11.52 8.13
C LEU A 285 50.23 12.96 8.66
N SER A 286 50.84 13.23 9.82
CA SER A 286 50.92 14.59 10.37
C SER A 286 51.66 15.53 9.42
N TYR A 287 52.81 15.08 8.88
CA TYR A 287 53.54 15.82 7.85
C TYR A 287 52.70 16.05 6.59
N SER A 288 52.00 15.03 6.08
CA SER A 288 51.18 15.14 4.87
C SER A 288 50.05 16.15 5.04
N ASP A 289 49.39 16.13 6.22
CA ASP A 289 48.35 17.09 6.57
C ASP A 289 48.93 18.51 6.64
N ASP A 290 50.03 18.72 7.38
CA ASP A 290 50.72 20.03 7.45
C ASP A 290 51.15 20.53 6.07
N ARG A 291 51.73 19.67 5.22
CA ARG A 291 52.20 20.02 3.88
C ARG A 291 51.06 20.48 2.97
N SER A 292 49.87 19.90 3.15
CA SER A 292 48.65 20.27 2.42
C SER A 292 48.05 21.57 2.95
N GLU A 293 48.04 21.76 4.26
CA GLU A 293 47.52 22.96 4.95
C GLU A 293 48.36 24.19 4.60
N PHE A 294 49.68 24.07 4.63
CA PHE A 294 50.62 25.16 4.41
C PHE A 294 51.12 25.28 2.96
N ALA A 295 50.44 24.64 2.01
CA ALA A 295 50.89 24.60 0.61
C ALA A 295 51.05 25.98 -0.03
N GLU A 296 50.28 26.99 0.42
CA GLU A 296 50.37 28.36 -0.06
C GLU A 296 51.59 29.13 0.49
N TRP A 297 52.12 28.70 1.64
CA TRP A 297 53.26 29.33 2.33
C TRP A 297 54.61 28.70 1.96
N ILE A 298 54.57 27.58 1.23
CA ILE A 298 55.75 26.81 0.83
C ILE A 298 56.00 27.02 -0.66
N THR A 299 57.20 27.48 -1.01
CA THR A 299 57.61 27.64 -2.41
C THR A 299 58.83 26.78 -2.73
N THR A 300 58.88 26.19 -3.92
CA THR A 300 60.03 25.39 -4.36
C THR A 300 61.09 26.27 -5.02
N PHE A 301 62.27 26.37 -4.42
CA PHE A 301 63.43 27.06 -5.00
C PHE A 301 64.72 26.29 -4.71
N ARG A 302 65.72 26.42 -5.60
CA ARG A 302 67.07 25.91 -5.32
C ARG A 302 67.86 26.95 -4.55
N LEU A 303 68.29 26.57 -3.36
CA LEU A 303 69.13 27.43 -2.51
C LEU A 303 70.59 27.36 -3.00
N PRO A 304 71.32 28.49 -3.02
CA PRO A 304 72.73 28.48 -3.36
C PRO A 304 73.56 27.81 -2.26
N ALA A 305 74.70 27.22 -2.62
CA ALA A 305 75.61 26.53 -1.67
C ALA A 305 75.96 27.35 -0.43
N SER A 306 76.08 28.68 -0.57
CA SER A 306 76.35 29.62 0.54
C SER A 306 75.25 29.67 1.62
N VAL A 307 74.04 29.19 1.34
CA VAL A 307 72.96 29.07 2.34
C VAL A 307 73.13 27.78 3.15
N HIS A 308 73.54 26.69 2.51
CA HIS A 308 73.78 25.40 3.17
C HIS A 308 75.01 25.40 4.08
N GLU A 309 75.92 26.37 3.94
CA GLU A 309 77.09 26.55 4.81
C GLU A 309 76.78 27.34 6.09
N ARG A 310 75.54 27.84 6.26
CA ARG A 310 75.12 28.59 7.45
C ARG A 310 74.84 27.65 8.63
N PRO A 311 74.95 28.13 9.88
CA PRO A 311 74.51 27.36 11.05
C PRO A 311 73.04 26.93 10.93
N GLU A 312 72.79 25.62 11.06
CA GLU A 312 71.48 24.99 10.90
C GLU A 312 70.81 24.74 12.26
N ALA A 313 69.51 25.04 12.36
CA ALA A 313 68.65 24.66 13.47
C ALA A 313 67.50 23.77 12.94
N GLU A 314 67.15 22.71 13.67
CA GLU A 314 66.11 21.76 13.23
C GLU A 314 64.76 22.08 13.88
N ALA A 315 63.69 22.09 13.08
CA ALA A 315 62.31 22.20 13.56
C ALA A 315 61.71 20.81 13.81
N GLU A 316 60.86 20.68 14.85
CA GLU A 316 60.24 19.42 15.23
C GLU A 316 59.09 19.02 14.27
N SER A 317 58.37 19.99 13.72
CA SER A 317 57.32 19.77 12.72
C SER A 317 57.38 20.78 11.56
N LEU A 318 56.71 20.47 10.44
CA LEU A 318 56.58 21.41 9.33
C LEU A 318 55.76 22.63 9.74
N ARG A 319 54.71 22.45 10.56
CA ARG A 319 53.95 23.56 11.14
C ARG A 319 54.84 24.52 11.91
N ASP A 320 55.70 24.01 12.81
CA ASP A 320 56.59 24.87 13.61
C ASP A 320 57.55 25.68 12.72
N LEU A 321 58.04 25.09 11.63
CA LEU A 321 58.89 25.78 10.66
C LEU A 321 58.12 26.90 9.93
N VAL A 322 56.87 26.63 9.53
CA VAL A 322 56.02 27.61 8.83
C VAL A 322 55.62 28.75 9.77
N ASP A 323 55.19 28.45 10.99
CA ASP A 323 54.85 29.45 12.00
C ASP A 323 56.05 30.35 12.30
N PHE A 324 57.24 29.76 12.49
CA PHE A 324 58.48 30.52 12.67
C PHE A 324 58.80 31.40 11.45
N ALA A 325 58.58 30.91 10.23
CA ALA A 325 58.83 31.67 9.02
C ALA A 325 57.90 32.89 8.92
N ILE A 326 56.62 32.70 9.24
CA ILE A 326 55.62 33.78 9.27
C ILE A 326 56.00 34.84 10.31
N ASP A 327 56.37 34.43 11.53
CA ASP A 327 56.76 35.36 12.60
C ASP A 327 58.01 36.19 12.27
N ASN A 328 58.86 35.70 11.35
CA ASN A 328 60.09 36.35 10.93
C ASN A 328 60.00 36.99 9.54
N ASP A 329 58.79 37.16 8.99
CA ASP A 329 58.54 37.71 7.65
C ASP A 329 59.39 37.04 6.55
N THR A 330 59.61 35.73 6.67
CA THR A 330 60.38 34.92 5.71
C THR A 330 59.51 33.81 5.11
N GLY A 331 59.91 33.31 3.95
CA GLY A 331 59.19 32.22 3.26
C GLY A 331 59.81 30.86 3.58
N VAL A 332 58.98 29.80 3.53
CA VAL A 332 59.48 28.43 3.59
C VAL A 332 59.82 27.95 2.18
N VAL A 333 61.06 27.49 2.00
CA VAL A 333 61.56 27.00 0.73
C VAL A 333 61.73 25.49 0.77
N GLU A 334 61.07 24.79 -0.14
CA GLU A 334 61.31 23.36 -0.38
C GLU A 334 62.51 23.21 -1.32
N ASP A 335 63.56 22.53 -0.85
CA ASP A 335 64.72 22.18 -1.67
C ASP A 335 64.42 20.90 -2.49
N PRO A 336 64.35 20.99 -3.83
CA PRO A 336 64.04 19.84 -4.67
C PRO A 336 65.15 18.77 -4.71
N GLU A 337 66.37 19.06 -4.25
CA GLU A 337 67.48 18.09 -4.25
C GLU A 337 67.47 17.20 -3.01
N THR A 338 67.14 17.77 -1.85
CA THR A 338 67.15 17.07 -0.56
C THR A 338 65.75 16.72 -0.04
N GLY A 339 64.71 17.37 -0.57
CA GLY A 339 63.33 17.26 -0.07
C GLY A 339 63.12 17.92 1.28
N ALA A 340 64.10 18.68 1.80
CA ALA A 340 64.01 19.40 3.05
C ALA A 340 63.36 20.78 2.87
N TYR A 341 62.72 21.26 3.92
CA TYR A 341 62.10 22.58 3.98
C TYR A 341 62.98 23.52 4.79
N HIS A 342 63.22 24.72 4.27
CA HIS A 342 64.14 25.69 4.86
C HIS A 342 63.49 27.05 5.02
N ALA A 343 63.63 27.67 6.20
CA ALA A 343 63.35 29.07 6.43
C ALA A 343 64.66 29.80 6.78
N VAL A 344 64.98 30.88 6.06
CA VAL A 344 66.23 31.63 6.26
C VAL A 344 65.90 32.91 7.02
N ALA A 345 66.47 33.06 8.21
CA ALA A 345 66.32 34.25 9.04
C ALA A 345 67.67 34.66 9.64
N GLY A 346 68.13 35.87 9.29
CA GLY A 346 69.42 36.38 9.72
C GLY A 346 70.60 35.51 9.24
N GLU A 347 71.41 35.03 10.17
CA GLU A 347 72.59 34.18 9.91
C GLU A 347 72.29 32.66 10.00
N PHE A 348 71.10 32.27 10.44
CA PHE A 348 70.71 30.87 10.64
C PHE A 348 69.80 30.35 9.53
N VAL A 349 69.80 29.04 9.33
CA VAL A 349 68.84 28.31 8.48
C VAL A 349 68.07 27.34 9.37
N TYR A 350 66.75 27.45 9.35
CA TYR A 350 65.86 26.55 10.07
C TYR A 350 65.37 25.49 9.09
N THR A 351 65.59 24.22 9.42
CA THR A 351 65.30 23.11 8.53
C THR A 351 64.30 22.15 9.15
N TYR A 352 63.31 21.71 8.36
CA TYR A 352 62.50 20.55 8.65
C TYR A 352 62.75 19.47 7.58
N ARG A 353 63.05 18.25 8.02
CA ARG A 353 63.23 17.10 7.13
C ARG A 353 62.03 16.18 7.23
N PRO A 354 61.27 15.98 6.13
CA PRO A 354 60.07 15.17 6.19
C PRO A 354 60.38 13.70 6.49
N PRO A 355 59.51 13.00 7.24
CA PRO A 355 59.64 11.57 7.44
C PRO A 355 59.55 10.83 6.10
N SER A 356 60.30 9.73 5.98
CA SER A 356 60.24 8.89 4.78
C SER A 356 58.84 8.30 4.58
N PRO A 357 58.34 8.21 3.34
CA PRO A 357 57.06 7.57 3.08
C PRO A 357 57.12 6.12 3.58
N PRO A 358 56.05 5.63 4.24
CA PRO A 358 56.01 4.25 4.71
C PRO A 358 56.20 3.31 3.52
N ALA A 359 57.13 2.36 3.66
CA ALA A 359 57.46 1.43 2.58
C ALA A 359 56.23 0.62 2.16
N VAL A 360 55.98 0.53 0.85
CA VAL A 360 54.95 -0.32 0.26
C VAL A 360 55.29 -1.77 0.63
N GLY A 361 54.54 -2.35 1.57
CA GLY A 361 54.97 -3.56 2.28
C GLY A 361 55.25 -4.76 1.37
N SER A 362 56.42 -5.37 1.54
CA SER A 362 56.54 -6.83 1.46
C SER A 362 56.25 -7.37 2.84
N GLY A 363 55.40 -8.40 2.91
CA GLY A 363 55.11 -9.09 4.15
C GLY A 363 56.39 -9.49 4.88
N ASP A 364 56.29 -9.44 6.21
CA ASP A 364 57.16 -10.08 7.19
C ASP A 364 57.98 -11.24 6.61
N GLY A 365 59.28 -10.99 6.48
CA GLY A 365 60.30 -11.91 6.02
C GLY A 365 61.63 -11.41 6.56
N GLY A 366 61.77 -11.52 7.89
CA GLY A 366 63.00 -11.15 8.60
C GLY A 366 64.22 -11.82 7.97
N ALA A 367 65.21 -11.01 7.63
CA ALA A 367 66.53 -11.45 7.22
C ALA A 367 67.56 -10.72 8.06
N GLU A 368 68.17 -11.42 9.01
CA GLU A 368 69.56 -11.18 9.36
C GLU A 368 70.30 -12.51 9.35
N GLY A 369 71.15 -12.67 8.35
CA GLY A 369 72.18 -13.69 8.32
C GLY A 369 73.40 -13.19 9.08
N ALA A 370 73.90 -14.02 9.99
CA ALA A 370 75.30 -14.01 10.42
C ALA A 370 75.75 -15.47 10.55
N ALA A 371 76.70 -15.86 9.69
CA ALA A 371 77.34 -17.16 9.70
C ALA A 371 78.46 -17.21 10.75
N VAL A 372 78.57 -18.31 11.52
CA VAL A 372 79.81 -19.08 11.76
C VAL A 372 79.43 -20.52 12.22
N GLU A 373 80.20 -21.48 11.74
CA GLU A 373 80.15 -22.95 11.84
C GLU A 373 80.05 -23.60 13.24
N GLY A 374 79.53 -24.84 13.26
CA GLY A 374 79.99 -25.87 14.22
C GLY A 374 78.98 -26.93 14.68
N ASP A 375 79.02 -28.09 14.01
CA ASP A 375 78.82 -29.45 14.55
C ASP A 375 77.42 -30.11 14.68
N GLU A 376 77.48 -31.45 14.54
CA GLU A 376 76.48 -32.43 14.12
C GLU A 376 75.29 -32.72 15.06
N ALA A 377 74.15 -33.16 14.49
CA ALA A 377 73.59 -34.53 14.65
C ALA A 377 72.05 -34.62 14.44
N THR A 378 71.68 -35.35 13.37
CA THR A 378 70.62 -36.39 13.27
C THR A 378 69.13 -36.13 13.58
N ALA A 379 68.32 -36.35 12.52
CA ALA A 379 67.25 -37.38 12.39
C ALA A 379 65.78 -36.93 12.23
N ALA A 380 65.24 -37.31 11.04
CA ALA A 380 63.89 -37.81 10.72
C ALA A 380 62.67 -36.90 10.96
N GLY A 381 61.68 -36.78 10.05
CA GLY A 381 61.37 -37.47 8.82
C GLY A 381 59.86 -37.37 8.55
N ALA A 382 59.49 -37.36 7.25
CA ALA A 382 58.15 -37.60 6.68
C ALA A 382 57.01 -36.61 7.03
N GLY A 383 56.11 -36.22 6.12
CA GLY A 383 55.87 -36.63 4.75
C GLY A 383 54.61 -35.94 4.21
N GLU A 384 54.62 -35.74 2.90
CA GLU A 384 53.48 -35.77 1.95
C GLU A 384 52.27 -34.83 2.12
N ALA A 385 52.18 -33.89 1.17
CA ALA A 385 50.95 -33.53 0.47
C ALA A 385 50.53 -34.65 -0.51
N PRO A 386 49.28 -34.66 -1.01
CA PRO A 386 48.98 -33.99 -2.29
C PRO A 386 47.60 -33.28 -2.28
N THR A 387 47.43 -32.08 -2.86
CA THR A 387 47.13 -31.75 -4.27
C THR A 387 46.08 -32.63 -4.95
N ALA A 388 44.95 -32.03 -5.33
CA ALA A 388 44.15 -32.43 -6.48
C ALA A 388 43.57 -31.17 -7.14
N ASP A 389 43.92 -31.04 -8.43
CA ASP A 389 43.55 -30.04 -9.43
C ASP A 389 42.10 -30.16 -9.93
N GLY A 390 41.66 -29.08 -10.58
CA GLY A 390 40.78 -29.09 -11.76
C GLY A 390 39.29 -29.06 -11.45
N ASP A 391 38.42 -28.37 -12.18
CA ASP A 391 38.54 -27.57 -13.41
C ASP A 391 37.25 -26.73 -13.55
N GLU A 392 37.36 -25.78 -14.47
CA GLU A 392 36.43 -24.86 -15.15
C GLU A 392 34.99 -25.42 -15.41
N GLU A 393 33.92 -24.67 -15.74
CA GLU A 393 33.80 -23.54 -16.66
C GLU A 393 32.36 -22.93 -16.54
N SER A 394 32.23 -21.74 -17.10
CA SER A 394 31.04 -20.90 -17.33
C SER A 394 29.99 -21.54 -18.25
N ALA A 395 28.72 -21.14 -18.11
CA ALA A 395 27.84 -20.88 -19.26
C ALA A 395 26.64 -20.00 -18.86
N VAL A 396 26.44 -18.96 -19.67
CA VAL A 396 25.30 -18.04 -19.73
C VAL A 396 24.47 -18.37 -20.98
N ASP A 397 23.15 -18.20 -20.90
CA ASP A 397 22.19 -17.98 -22.02
C ASP A 397 20.83 -17.67 -21.34
N ASP A 398 20.27 -16.46 -21.35
CA ASP A 398 19.69 -15.59 -22.40
C ASP A 398 18.31 -16.03 -22.94
N LEU A 399 17.50 -15.01 -23.24
CA LEU A 399 16.24 -14.92 -24.01
C LEU A 399 14.94 -14.48 -23.29
N THR A 400 14.76 -13.16 -23.42
CA THR A 400 13.58 -12.30 -23.69
C THR A 400 12.33 -12.89 -24.38
N THR A 401 11.14 -12.31 -24.11
CA THR A 401 10.07 -11.81 -25.05
C THR A 401 8.84 -11.35 -24.21
N VAL A 402 8.53 -10.05 -24.03
CA VAL A 402 7.68 -9.05 -24.78
C VAL A 402 6.15 -9.14 -24.55
N GLU A 403 5.62 -8.03 -23.99
CA GLU A 403 4.33 -7.29 -24.07
C GLU A 403 2.96 -7.96 -24.29
N GLU A 404 1.95 -7.53 -23.50
CA GLU A 404 0.80 -6.75 -24.03
C GLU A 404 0.11 -5.93 -22.90
N ALA A 405 -0.56 -4.83 -23.29
CA ALA A 405 -0.96 -3.69 -22.49
C ALA A 405 -2.48 -3.58 -22.30
N VAL A 406 -2.95 -2.90 -21.24
CA VAL A 406 -4.19 -2.09 -21.24
C VAL A 406 -4.01 -0.91 -20.28
N GLY A 407 -4.14 0.31 -20.79
CA GLY A 407 -4.24 1.54 -20.00
C GLY A 407 -5.69 1.95 -19.80
N ILE A 408 -5.97 2.63 -18.68
CA ILE A 408 -7.16 3.47 -18.50
C ILE A 408 -6.73 4.71 -17.70
N ASP A 409 -6.94 5.86 -18.34
CA ASP A 409 -6.87 7.20 -17.78
C ASP A 409 -7.97 7.41 -16.74
N ASP A 410 -7.70 8.13 -15.65
CA ASP A 410 -8.78 8.85 -14.95
C ASP A 410 -8.34 10.22 -14.44
N ALA A 411 -9.17 11.19 -14.78
CA ALA A 411 -9.01 12.61 -14.53
C ALA A 411 -9.71 12.96 -13.21
N THR A 412 -9.01 13.65 -12.32
CA THR A 412 -9.61 14.23 -11.11
C THR A 412 -9.94 15.69 -11.37
N ASP A 413 -11.22 15.95 -11.59
CA ASP A 413 -11.87 17.27 -11.50
C ASP A 413 -12.60 17.37 -10.15
N GLY A 414 -12.65 18.59 -9.61
CA GLY A 414 -13.03 18.89 -8.23
C GLY A 414 -14.51 19.14 -7.97
N SER A 415 -14.74 19.99 -6.96
CA SER A 415 -16.01 20.42 -6.34
C SER A 415 -16.57 19.46 -5.28
N ASP A 416 -17.15 19.88 -4.16
CA ASP A 416 -17.34 21.19 -3.53
C ASP A 416 -17.78 20.91 -2.08
N ALA A 417 -17.40 21.79 -1.15
CA ALA A 417 -17.96 21.82 0.21
C ALA A 417 -19.37 22.42 0.19
N PRO A 418 -20.24 22.09 1.16
CA PRO A 418 -20.46 23.07 2.23
C PRO A 418 -20.73 22.46 3.61
N ASP A 419 -20.15 23.08 4.65
CA ASP A 419 -20.52 22.87 6.05
C ASP A 419 -21.06 24.19 6.64
N ASP A 420 -22.01 24.01 7.56
CA ASP A 420 -22.59 24.94 8.54
C ASP A 420 -23.92 25.64 8.20
N PRO A 421 -24.96 25.42 9.03
CA PRO A 421 -25.41 26.54 9.86
C PRO A 421 -25.70 26.22 11.34
N GLU A 422 -25.06 27.02 12.19
CA GLU A 422 -25.60 27.78 13.33
C GLU A 422 -26.50 27.06 14.36
N THR A 423 -25.87 26.81 15.51
CA THR A 423 -26.44 26.63 16.84
C THR A 423 -27.56 27.62 17.18
N ARG A 424 -28.71 27.11 17.62
CA ARG A 424 -29.77 27.90 18.29
C ARG A 424 -29.95 27.44 19.74
N ASP A 425 -29.93 28.44 20.61
CA ASP A 425 -30.08 28.40 22.06
C ASP A 425 -31.38 27.77 22.57
N GLU A 426 -31.26 26.93 23.60
CA GLU A 426 -32.36 26.54 24.50
C GLU A 426 -32.56 27.60 25.60
N PRO A 427 -33.79 28.02 25.92
CA PRO A 427 -34.07 28.71 27.17
C PRO A 427 -34.55 27.73 28.27
N THR A 428 -33.80 27.73 29.37
CA THR A 428 -34.16 27.15 30.66
C THR A 428 -35.42 27.81 31.24
N GLY A 429 -36.46 27.02 31.50
CA GLY A 429 -37.61 27.43 32.32
C GLY A 429 -37.39 27.02 33.78
N ASP A 430 -37.28 28.02 34.66
CA ASP A 430 -37.22 27.87 36.12
C ASP A 430 -38.46 28.51 36.77
N ASP A 431 -38.94 27.79 37.79
CA ASP A 431 -39.83 28.07 38.91
C ASP A 431 -40.96 29.11 38.86
N GLY A 432 -42.15 28.63 39.26
CA GLY A 432 -43.28 29.44 39.69
C GLY A 432 -44.43 28.60 40.27
N ARG A 433 -44.25 28.08 41.50
CA ARG A 433 -45.35 27.61 42.35
C ARG A 433 -45.89 28.78 43.19
N ASP A 434 -47.20 28.98 43.10
CA ASP A 434 -48.10 29.33 44.20
C ASP A 434 -49.20 28.27 44.25
#